data_AF-A0A1H8R3P9-F1
#
_entry.id   AF-A0A1H8R3P9-F1
#
_cell.length_a   1.000
_cell.length_b   1.000
_cell.length_c   1.000
_cell.angle_alpha   90.00
_cell.angle_beta   90.00
_cell.angle_gamma   90.00
#
_symmetry.space_group_name_H-M   'P 1'
#
loop_
_entity.id
_entity.type
_entity.pdbx_description
1 polymer ?
#
loop_
_entity_poly.entity_id
_entity_poly.type
_entity_poly.pdbx_seq_one_letter_code
_entity_poly.pdbx_strand_id
1 'polypeptide(L)'
;MRILISMLAVCALAACVNTPLGKSTPQWDRQFGGATRTALAQQIIDPAPRRGDGAVAGMDGKAAQGAYERYQRTFSGTAPPAPTFMISSDSK
;
A
#
# COMPACT_ATOMS: atom_id res chain seq x y z
N MET A 1 -2.57 -40.00 -37.36
CA MET A 1 -2.78 -40.21 -35.91
C MET A 1 -2.57 -38.95 -35.06
N ARG A 2 -1.46 -38.21 -35.20
CA ARG A 2 -1.21 -36.98 -34.39
C ARG A 2 -2.32 -35.92 -34.49
N ILE A 3 -2.87 -35.69 -35.69
CA ILE A 3 -3.95 -34.70 -35.93
C ILE A 3 -5.28 -35.13 -35.27
N LEU A 4 -5.55 -36.44 -35.25
CA LEU A 4 -6.74 -37.02 -34.59
C LEU A 4 -6.64 -36.89 -33.06
N ILE A 5 -5.45 -37.14 -32.50
CA ILE A 5 -5.19 -37.00 -31.07
C ILE A 5 -5.30 -35.52 -30.65
N SER A 6 -4.78 -34.58 -31.45
CA SER A 6 -4.91 -33.16 -31.17
C SER A 6 -6.36 -32.66 -31.27
N MET A 7 -7.14 -33.15 -32.23
CA MET A 7 -8.57 -32.82 -32.34
C MET A 7 -9.37 -33.36 -31.15
N LEU A 8 -9.10 -34.59 -30.72
CA LEU A 8 -9.74 -35.19 -29.55
C LEU A 8 -9.40 -34.41 -28.27
N ALA A 9 -8.14 -33.98 -28.11
CA ALA A 9 -7.71 -33.17 -26.97
C ALA A 9 -8.39 -31.80 -26.94
N VAL A 10 -8.51 -31.12 -28.09
CA VAL A 10 -9.22 -29.82 -28.17
C VAL A 10 -10.71 -29.98 -27.85
N CYS A 11 -11.36 -31.02 -28.35
CA CYS A 11 -12.76 -31.31 -28.01
C CYS A 11 -12.95 -31.62 -26.52
N ALA A 12 -12.02 -32.37 -25.90
CA ALA A 12 -12.07 -32.67 -24.47
C ALA A 12 -11.92 -31.41 -23.61
N LEU A 13 -11.03 -30.48 -23.98
CA LEU A 13 -10.87 -29.21 -23.27
C LEU A 13 -12.07 -28.27 -23.46
N ALA A 14 -12.65 -28.21 -24.67
CA ALA A 14 -13.82 -27.38 -24.94
C ALA A 14 -15.06 -27.84 -24.16
N ALA A 15 -15.20 -29.14 -23.93
CA ALA A 15 -16.29 -29.71 -23.14
C ALA A 15 -16.25 -29.27 -21.67
N CYS A 16 -15.06 -29.06 -21.08
CA CYS A 16 -14.94 -28.62 -19.70
C CYS A 16 -15.51 -27.21 -19.46
N VAL A 17 -15.34 -26.29 -20.42
CA VAL A 17 -15.77 -24.88 -20.29
C VAL A 17 -17.28 -24.72 -20.55
N ASN A 18 -17.86 -25.54 -21.42
CA ASN A 18 -19.25 -25.38 -21.87
C ASN A 18 -20.28 -26.21 -21.07
N THR A 19 -19.84 -26.94 -20.05
CA THR A 19 -20.74 -27.64 -19.13
C THR A 19 -21.53 -26.65 -18.25
N PRO A 20 -22.74 -26.99 -17.79
CA PRO A 20 -23.45 -26.21 -16.78
C PRO A 20 -22.69 -26.08 -15.44
N LEU A 21 -21.62 -26.87 -15.25
CA LEU A 21 -20.65 -26.75 -14.15
C LEU A 21 -19.57 -25.68 -14.42
N GLY A 22 -19.22 -25.43 -15.69
CA GLY A 22 -18.31 -24.36 -16.12
C GLY A 22 -18.98 -22.98 -16.24
N LYS A 23 -20.31 -22.95 -16.38
CA LYS A 23 -21.11 -21.73 -16.24
C LYS A 23 -21.30 -21.40 -14.76
N SER A 24 -20.33 -20.69 -14.19
CA SER A 24 -20.39 -20.13 -12.83
C SER A 24 -21.56 -19.16 -12.64
N THR A 25 -22.20 -18.69 -13.71
CA THR A 25 -23.38 -17.84 -13.65
C THR A 25 -24.64 -18.68 -13.94
N PRO A 26 -25.66 -18.66 -13.06
CA PRO A 26 -26.07 -17.54 -12.21
C PRO A 26 -25.75 -17.66 -10.70
N GLN A 27 -25.10 -18.74 -10.26
CA GLN A 27 -24.89 -18.99 -8.82
C GLN A 27 -23.85 -18.05 -8.18
N TRP A 28 -22.79 -17.70 -8.92
CA TRP A 28 -21.78 -16.74 -8.46
C TRP A 28 -22.32 -15.29 -8.48
N ASP A 29 -23.13 -14.94 -9.49
CA ASP A 29 -23.77 -13.62 -9.59
C ASP A 29 -24.70 -13.34 -8.39
N ARG A 30 -25.41 -14.37 -7.90
CA ARG A 30 -26.27 -14.24 -6.72
C ARG A 30 -25.49 -13.85 -5.45
N GLN A 31 -24.22 -14.23 -5.35
CA GLN A 31 -23.40 -13.99 -4.15
C GLN A 31 -22.39 -12.85 -4.33
N PHE A 32 -22.20 -12.34 -5.54
CA PHE A 32 -21.21 -11.31 -5.87
C PHE A 32 -21.27 -10.09 -4.94
N GLY A 33 -22.47 -9.57 -4.69
CA GLY A 33 -22.65 -8.41 -3.80
C GLY A 33 -22.34 -8.70 -2.33
N GLY A 34 -22.50 -9.95 -1.88
CA GLY A 34 -22.12 -10.36 -0.52
C GLY A 34 -20.60 -10.52 -0.41
N ALA A 35 -20.00 -11.24 -1.37
CA ALA A 35 -18.56 -11.48 -1.42
C ALA A 35 -17.75 -10.18 -1.46
N THR A 36 -18.17 -9.20 -2.26
CA THR A 36 -17.50 -7.89 -2.36
C THR A 36 -17.59 -7.08 -1.06
N ARG A 37 -18.75 -7.06 -0.39
CA ARG A 37 -18.91 -6.37 0.90
C ARG A 37 -18.10 -7.04 2.01
N THR A 38 -18.06 -8.37 2.04
CA THR A 38 -17.24 -9.13 2.99
C THR A 38 -15.76 -8.85 2.78
N ALA A 39 -15.29 -8.91 1.54
CA ALA A 39 -13.89 -8.61 1.21
C ALA A 39 -13.52 -7.16 1.61
N LEU A 40 -14.39 -6.19 1.33
CA LEU A 40 -14.19 -4.81 1.75
C LEU A 40 -14.13 -4.67 3.28
N ALA A 41 -15.05 -5.32 4.00
CA ALA A 41 -15.08 -5.28 5.46
C ALA A 41 -13.80 -5.85 6.09
N GLN A 42 -13.19 -6.87 5.46
CA GLN A 42 -11.92 -7.44 5.90
C GLN A 42 -10.71 -6.53 5.65
N GLN A 43 -10.82 -5.58 4.73
CA GLN A 43 -9.74 -4.64 4.40
C GLN A 43 -9.74 -3.38 5.29
N ILE A 44 -10.82 -3.13 6.03
CA ILE A 44 -10.98 -1.93 6.85
C ILE A 44 -10.60 -2.25 8.30
N ILE A 45 -9.48 -1.68 8.77
CA ILE A 45 -8.97 -1.87 10.14
C ILE A 45 -9.90 -1.27 11.19
N ASP A 46 -10.52 -0.11 10.89
CA ASP A 46 -11.48 0.55 11.78
C ASP A 46 -12.67 1.09 10.95
N PRO A 47 -13.81 0.38 10.95
CA PRO A 47 -15.00 0.79 10.19
C PRO A 47 -15.85 1.83 10.92
N ALA A 48 -15.55 2.15 12.18
CA ALA A 48 -16.31 3.14 12.92
C ALA A 48 -15.94 4.56 12.46
N PRO A 49 -16.90 5.52 12.47
CA PRO A 49 -16.55 6.93 12.35
C PRO A 49 -15.59 7.28 13.48
N ARG A 50 -14.47 7.94 13.16
CA ARG A 50 -13.51 8.41 14.16
C ARG A 50 -14.26 9.27 15.19
N ARG A 51 -14.43 8.74 16.41
CA ARG A 51 -15.06 9.48 17.51
C ARG A 51 -14.02 10.43 18.09
N GLY A 52 -14.27 11.73 18.00
CA GLY A 52 -13.41 12.79 18.52
C GLY A 52 -12.80 13.68 17.44
N ASP A 53 -12.12 14.72 17.89
CA ASP A 53 -11.21 15.60 17.17
C ASP A 53 -10.04 14.78 16.61
N GLY A 54 -10.33 14.08 15.51
CA GLY A 54 -9.38 13.29 14.74
C GLY A 54 -8.35 14.15 14.02
N ALA A 55 -7.66 15.04 14.74
CA ALA A 55 -6.35 15.49 14.33
C ALA A 55 -5.49 14.22 14.26
N VAL A 56 -5.09 13.85 13.04
CA VAL A 56 -4.01 12.89 12.85
C VAL A 56 -2.87 13.38 13.74
N ALA A 57 -2.24 12.49 14.53
CA ALA A 57 -1.02 12.83 15.28
C ALA A 57 0.17 12.98 14.31
N GLY A 58 -0.06 13.69 13.20
CA GLY A 58 0.90 14.03 12.18
C GLY A 58 1.44 15.44 12.42
N MET A 59 2.50 15.75 11.70
CA MET A 59 3.09 17.08 11.69
C MET A 59 2.22 18.01 10.85
N ASP A 60 1.93 19.22 11.36
CA ASP A 60 1.27 20.24 10.54
C ASP A 60 2.16 20.68 9.36
N GLY A 61 1.55 21.24 8.31
CA GLY A 61 2.29 21.58 7.09
C GLY A 61 3.40 22.62 7.32
N LYS A 62 3.26 23.53 8.30
CA LYS A 62 4.28 24.54 8.60
C LYS A 62 5.46 23.93 9.35
N ALA A 63 5.19 23.07 10.33
CA ALA A 63 6.20 22.28 11.01
C ALA A 63 6.96 21.38 10.04
N ALA A 64 6.26 20.75 9.09
CA ALA A 64 6.88 19.91 8.05
C ALA A 64 7.82 20.71 7.13
N GLN A 65 7.38 21.89 6.69
CA GLN A 65 8.22 22.79 5.88
C GLN A 65 9.48 23.22 6.65
N GLY A 66 9.33 23.66 7.91
CA GLY A 66 10.45 24.10 8.74
C GLY A 66 11.47 22.98 9.02
N ALA A 67 10.99 21.75 9.25
CA ALA A 67 11.85 20.59 9.40
C ALA A 67 12.67 20.30 8.13
N TYR A 68 12.01 20.38 6.97
CA TYR A 68 12.66 20.13 5.68
C TYR A 68 13.70 21.20 5.33
N GLU A 69 13.41 22.47 5.56
CA GLU A 69 14.36 23.57 5.36
C GLU A 69 15.60 23.41 6.26
N ARG A 70 15.42 23.02 7.52
CA ARG A 70 16.53 22.81 8.46
C ARG A 70 17.39 21.62 8.06
N TYR A 71 16.76 20.55 7.58
CA TYR A 71 17.47 19.41 7.01
C TYR A 71 18.34 19.84 5.82
N GLN A 72 17.77 20.55 4.85
CA GLN A 72 18.52 21.04 3.68
C GLN A 72 19.70 21.93 4.07
N ARG A 73 19.50 22.88 5.00
CA ARG A 73 20.58 23.76 5.47
C ARG A 73 21.76 23.00 6.09
N THR A 74 21.53 21.80 6.64
CA THR A 74 22.60 20.95 7.17
C THR A 74 23.53 20.43 6.07
N PHE A 75 23.02 20.26 4.85
CA PHE A 75 23.81 19.85 3.68
C PHE A 75 24.27 21.03 2.82
N SER A 76 23.62 22.18 2.95
CA SER A 76 23.98 23.42 2.23
C SER A 76 24.89 24.35 3.04
N GLY A 77 25.23 23.98 4.28
CA GLY A 77 25.98 24.84 5.21
C GLY A 77 27.48 24.74 5.07
N THR A 78 28.10 25.87 4.74
CA THR A 78 29.50 26.25 5.01
C THR A 78 29.95 25.81 6.40
N ALA A 79 31.26 25.51 6.53
CA ALA A 79 31.89 25.00 7.75
C ALA A 79 31.39 25.70 9.03
N PRO A 80 31.19 24.95 10.14
CA PRO A 80 30.77 25.54 11.41
C PRO A 80 31.66 26.74 11.76
N PRO A 81 31.11 27.88 12.22
CA PRO A 81 31.92 29.00 12.66
C PRO A 81 32.89 28.48 13.74
N ALA A 82 34.19 28.78 13.56
CA ALA A 82 35.22 28.36 14.49
C ALA A 82 34.84 28.81 15.91
N PRO A 83 35.04 27.96 16.95
CA PRO A 83 34.69 28.31 18.31
C PRO A 83 35.38 29.62 18.72
N THR A 84 34.59 30.62 19.12
CA THR A 84 35.09 31.97 19.45
C THR A 84 36.03 31.98 20.64
N PHE A 85 35.95 31.00 21.53
CA PHE A 85 36.94 30.77 22.58
C PHE A 85 37.18 29.27 22.76
N MET A 86 38.45 28.87 22.67
CA MET A 86 38.93 27.59 23.15
C MET A 86 39.36 27.77 24.60
N ILE A 87 38.74 27.04 25.53
CA ILE A 87 39.23 26.96 26.91
C ILE A 87 40.36 25.92 26.90
N SER A 88 41.61 26.37 26.76
CA SER A 88 42.77 25.51 27.04
C SER A 88 42.88 25.38 28.55
N SER A 89 42.65 24.18 29.09
CA SER A 89 43.01 23.86 30.45
C SER A 89 44.54 23.73 30.53
N ASP A 90 45.24 24.83 30.79
CA ASP A 90 46.61 24.78 31.26
C ASP A 90 46.60 24.20 32.68
N SER A 91 46.82 22.88 32.77
CA SER A 91 47.23 22.24 34.01
C SER A 91 48.74 22.38 34.13
N LYS A 92 49.15 23.16 35.13
CA LYS A 92 50.54 23.30 35.58
C LYS A 92 51.09 21.97 36.12
#